data_AF-X1I7M1-F1
#
_entry.id   AF-X1I7M1-F1
#
_cell.length_a   1.000
_cell.length_b   1.000
_cell.length_c   1.000
_cell.angle_alpha   90.00
_cell.angle_beta   90.00
_cell.angle_gamma   90.00
#
_symmetry.space_group_name_H-M   'P 1'
#
loop_
_entity.id
_entity.type
_entity.pdbx_description
1 polymer ?
#
loop_
_entity_poly.entity_id
_entity_poly.type
_entity_poly.pdbx_seq_one_letter_code
_entity_poly.pdbx_strand_id
1 'polypeptide(L)'
;MPKIYIKDKRLWQDEKPISLVSGEVHYWRLEPSDWETVLRAGMEMGLETIASYISWHFHEFEEGKFDFTGETDPKRDLISYLKLVQKLDLNLLIRPGPYIFAETHNYGIPDYVAPFHRLHPEFLKAASRYLKNVCDVIRPFLATNGGPIVLCQVDNMFDLGQHRYDRQLGFFGGDGIFQDFLKKRYREISSLNRAWDAKYEDFT
;
A
#
# COMPACT_ATOMS: atom_id res chain seq x y z
N MET A 1 -21.45 -4.41 15.70
CA MET A 1 -20.21 -4.01 15.01
C MET A 1 -20.48 -2.64 14.41
N PRO A 2 -19.59 -1.65 14.61
CA PRO A 2 -19.71 -0.34 13.98
C PRO A 2 -19.74 -0.46 12.45
N LYS A 3 -20.47 0.42 11.78
CA LYS A 3 -20.54 0.49 10.31
C LYS A 3 -19.77 1.70 9.80
N ILE A 4 -18.87 1.47 8.85
CA ILE A 4 -18.18 2.53 8.10
C ILE A 4 -18.84 2.68 6.72
N TYR A 5 -19.25 3.89 6.36
CA TYR A 5 -19.86 4.16 5.06
C TYR A 5 -19.64 5.60 4.60
N ILE A 6 -19.81 5.83 3.30
CA ILE A 6 -19.71 7.16 2.70
C ILE A 6 -21.11 7.65 2.36
N LYS A 7 -21.46 8.84 2.83
CA LYS A 7 -22.73 9.51 2.54
C LYS A 7 -22.50 11.01 2.51
N ASP A 8 -23.12 11.70 1.55
CA ASP A 8 -23.06 13.17 1.41
C ASP A 8 -21.62 13.70 1.39
N LYS A 9 -20.72 13.00 0.67
CA LYS A 9 -19.28 13.31 0.54
C LYS A 9 -18.51 13.28 1.87
N ARG A 10 -19.01 12.59 2.89
CA ARG A 10 -18.36 12.41 4.19
C ARG A 10 -18.21 10.93 4.51
N LEU A 11 -17.18 10.61 5.29
CA LEU A 11 -17.03 9.31 5.91
C LEU A 11 -17.81 9.31 7.23
N TRP A 12 -18.52 8.22 7.50
CA TRP A 12 -19.32 8.05 8.71
C TRP A 12 -18.96 6.75 9.39
N GLN A 13 -18.94 6.80 10.73
CA GLN A 13 -19.00 5.63 11.59
C GLN A 13 -20.33 5.66 12.34
N ASP A 14 -21.25 4.77 11.99
CA ASP A 14 -22.63 4.79 12.46
C ASP A 14 -23.26 6.18 12.24
N GLU A 15 -23.53 6.94 13.30
CA GLU A 15 -24.10 8.30 13.22
C GLU A 15 -23.04 9.41 13.40
N LYS A 16 -21.77 9.06 13.62
CA LYS A 16 -20.67 10.02 13.84
C LYS A 16 -19.93 10.29 12.51
N PRO A 17 -19.88 11.54 12.02
CA PRO A 17 -19.03 11.87 10.89
C PRO A 17 -17.55 11.80 11.30
N ILE A 18 -16.70 11.30 10.41
CA ILE A 18 -15.24 11.25 10.59
C ILE A 18 -14.60 12.39 9.80
N SER A 19 -13.83 13.23 10.49
CA SER A 19 -13.01 14.25 9.84
C SER A 19 -11.86 13.62 9.07
N LEU A 20 -11.66 14.00 7.81
CA LEU A 20 -10.50 13.57 7.01
C LEU A 20 -9.39 14.65 6.96
N VAL A 21 -9.46 15.66 7.82
CA VAL A 21 -8.30 16.53 8.08
C VAL A 21 -7.28 15.67 8.82
N SER A 22 -6.21 15.30 8.12
CA SER A 22 -5.27 14.29 8.59
C SER A 22 -3.81 14.73 8.51
N GLY A 23 -3.02 14.25 9.48
CA GLY A 23 -1.56 14.33 9.46
C GLY A 23 -0.95 12.94 9.28
N GLU A 24 0.20 12.87 8.60
CA GLU A 24 0.87 11.60 8.33
C GLU A 24 2.03 11.37 9.30
N VAL A 25 2.03 10.22 9.98
CA VAL A 25 3.04 9.81 10.96
C VAL A 25 3.49 8.40 10.62
N HIS A 26 4.76 8.25 10.24
CA HIS A 26 5.36 6.94 9.98
C HIS A 26 6.04 6.43 11.25
N TYR A 27 5.33 5.63 12.05
CA TYR A 27 5.83 5.15 13.36
C TYR A 27 7.21 4.50 13.28
N TRP A 28 7.48 3.76 12.20
CA TRP A 28 8.75 3.07 11.96
C TRP A 28 9.93 4.00 11.65
N ARG A 29 9.70 5.32 11.57
CA ARG A 29 10.73 6.37 11.44
C ARG A 29 10.99 7.13 12.74
N LEU A 30 10.24 6.82 13.79
CA LEU A 30 10.32 7.47 15.09
C LEU A 30 10.72 6.43 16.14
N GLU A 31 11.39 6.88 17.20
CA GLU A 31 11.58 6.01 18.36
C GLU A 31 10.22 5.77 19.06
N PRO A 32 9.94 4.55 19.58
CA PRO A 32 8.65 4.26 20.19
C PRO A 32 8.25 5.17 21.36
N SER A 33 9.24 5.71 22.07
CA SER A 33 9.04 6.70 23.13
C SER A 33 8.43 8.01 22.63
N ASP A 34 8.59 8.33 21.35
CA ASP A 34 8.15 9.60 20.76
C ASP A 34 6.75 9.50 20.14
N TRP A 35 6.22 8.28 19.93
CA TRP A 35 4.93 8.09 19.26
C TRP A 35 3.80 8.85 19.94
N GLU A 36 3.65 8.70 21.25
CA GLU A 36 2.55 9.37 21.98
C GLU A 36 2.71 10.90 21.92
N THR A 37 3.94 11.40 22.05
CA THR A 37 4.25 12.83 21.97
C THR A 37 3.85 13.42 20.61
N VAL A 38 4.26 12.77 19.52
CA VAL A 38 3.95 13.23 18.15
C VAL A 38 2.45 13.15 17.86
N LEU A 39 1.77 12.07 18.27
CA LEU A 39 0.33 11.93 18.08
C LEU A 39 -0.44 13.00 18.86
N ARG A 40 -0.05 13.26 20.12
CA ARG A 40 -0.66 14.32 20.93
C ARG A 40 -0.44 15.72 20.36
N ALA A 41 0.75 16.01 19.84
CA ALA A 41 0.99 17.28 19.15
C ALA A 41 0.04 17.45 17.94
N GLY A 42 -0.22 16.38 17.19
CA GLY A 42 -1.24 16.40 16.13
C GLY A 42 -2.65 16.68 16.65
N MET A 43 -3.04 16.05 17.76
CA MET A 43 -4.33 16.31 18.42
C MET A 43 -4.46 17.76 18.89
N GLU A 44 -3.40 18.35 19.44
CA GLU A 44 -3.35 19.76 19.85
C GLU A 44 -3.54 20.72 18.67
N MET A 45 -3.16 20.31 17.45
CA MET A 45 -3.44 21.02 16.20
C MET A 45 -4.86 20.79 15.66
N GLY A 46 -5.68 19.96 16.33
CA GLY A 46 -7.05 19.63 15.93
C GLY A 46 -7.17 18.43 14.98
N LEU A 47 -6.14 17.60 14.86
CA LEU A 47 -6.22 16.37 14.06
C LEU A 47 -6.96 15.27 14.83
N GLU A 48 -8.00 14.73 14.20
CA GLU A 48 -8.75 13.55 14.69
C GLU A 48 -8.41 12.28 13.89
N THR A 49 -7.69 12.43 12.78
CA THR A 49 -7.31 11.34 11.89
C THR A 49 -5.83 11.42 11.57
N ILE A 50 -5.14 10.30 11.68
CA ILE A 50 -3.76 10.18 11.21
C ILE A 50 -3.67 9.21 10.04
N ALA A 51 -2.63 9.36 9.22
CA ALA A 51 -2.26 8.42 8.20
C ALA A 51 -0.91 7.77 8.53
N SER A 52 -0.74 6.49 8.20
CA SER A 52 0.57 5.83 8.29
C SER A 52 0.74 4.78 7.20
N TYR A 53 1.91 4.75 6.59
CA TYR A 53 2.36 3.58 5.85
C TYR A 53 2.77 2.44 6.79
N ILE A 54 2.75 1.22 6.24
CA ILE A 54 3.50 0.07 6.76
C ILE A 54 4.50 -0.30 5.68
N SER A 55 5.79 -0.27 6.01
CA SER A 55 6.85 -0.56 5.03
C SER A 55 7.10 -2.07 4.93
N TRP A 56 6.85 -2.67 3.75
CA TRP A 56 7.10 -4.10 3.53
C TRP A 56 8.57 -4.44 3.78
N HIS A 57 9.50 -3.74 3.13
CA HIS A 57 10.94 -3.92 3.32
C HIS A 57 11.36 -3.84 4.78
N PHE A 58 10.73 -2.97 5.58
CA PHE A 58 11.08 -2.83 6.98
C PHE A 58 10.58 -4.00 7.83
N HIS A 59 9.34 -4.47 7.59
CA HIS A 59 8.71 -5.52 8.40
C HIS A 59 9.08 -6.94 7.96
N GLU A 60 9.36 -7.19 6.68
CA GLU A 60 9.96 -8.45 6.21
C GLU A 60 11.49 -8.34 6.31
N PHE A 61 12.02 -8.52 7.52
CA PHE A 61 13.44 -8.31 7.82
C PHE A 61 14.36 -9.35 7.17
N GLU A 62 13.82 -10.52 6.85
CA GLU A 62 14.41 -11.56 6.00
C GLU A 62 13.29 -12.16 5.14
N GLU A 63 13.61 -12.71 3.95
CA GLU A 63 12.58 -13.29 3.08
C GLU A 63 11.70 -14.31 3.83
N GLY A 64 10.39 -14.02 3.88
CA GLY A 64 9.39 -14.84 4.56
C GLY A 64 9.32 -14.68 6.08
N LYS A 65 10.21 -13.90 6.71
CA LYS A 65 10.19 -13.61 8.15
C LYS A 65 9.73 -12.19 8.42
N PHE A 66 8.66 -12.08 9.19
CA PHE A 66 8.03 -10.81 9.51
C PHE A 66 8.09 -10.51 10.99
N ASP A 67 8.28 -9.25 11.34
CA ASP A 67 8.17 -8.75 12.71
C ASP A 67 7.20 -7.56 12.72
N PHE A 68 6.13 -7.68 13.50
CA PHE A 68 5.15 -6.63 13.76
C PHE A 68 4.96 -6.36 15.27
N THR A 69 5.73 -7.06 16.11
CA THR A 69 5.71 -6.98 17.58
C THR A 69 6.89 -6.20 18.13
N GLY A 70 7.87 -5.86 17.28
CA GLY A 70 9.09 -5.16 17.65
C GLY A 70 10.14 -6.05 18.32
N GLU A 71 10.05 -7.37 18.14
CA GLU A 71 11.00 -8.33 18.72
C GLU A 71 12.41 -8.16 18.19
N THR A 72 12.54 -7.78 16.91
CA THR A 72 13.84 -7.62 16.23
C THR A 72 14.30 -6.16 16.17
N ASP A 73 13.35 -5.21 16.14
CA ASP A 73 13.59 -3.77 16.25
C ASP A 73 12.34 -3.14 16.87
N PRO A 74 12.41 -2.40 17.99
CA PRO A 74 11.24 -1.79 18.62
C PRO A 74 10.38 -0.92 17.70
N LYS A 75 10.98 -0.34 16.65
CA LYS A 75 10.26 0.47 15.64
C LYS A 75 9.36 -0.35 14.74
N ARG A 76 9.50 -1.69 14.74
CA ARG A 76 8.62 -2.64 14.05
C ARG A 76 7.37 -3.00 14.85
N ASP A 77 7.20 -2.51 16.08
CA ASP A 77 6.01 -2.81 16.89
C ASP A 77 4.76 -2.05 16.41
N LEU A 78 4.25 -2.48 15.25
CA LEU A 78 3.00 -2.01 14.67
C LEU A 78 1.83 -2.26 15.62
N ILE A 79 1.81 -3.39 16.33
CA ILE A 79 0.71 -3.76 17.20
C ILE A 79 0.56 -2.75 18.35
N SER A 80 1.66 -2.39 19.01
CA SER A 80 1.61 -1.38 20.08
C SER A 80 1.31 0.01 19.53
N TYR A 81 1.81 0.37 18.34
CA TYR A 81 1.43 1.62 17.69
C TYR A 81 -0.08 1.69 17.44
N LEU A 82 -0.70 0.65 16.87
CA LEU A 82 -2.14 0.59 16.61
C LEU A 82 -2.96 0.66 17.92
N LYS A 83 -2.51 -0.03 18.98
CA LYS A 83 -3.12 0.07 20.31
C LYS A 83 -3.03 1.49 20.88
N LEU A 84 -1.90 2.17 20.68
CA LEU A 84 -1.72 3.55 21.12
C LEU A 84 -2.66 4.50 20.39
N VAL A 85 -2.76 4.40 19.06
CA VAL A 85 -3.69 5.19 18.25
C VAL A 85 -5.14 4.99 18.73
N GLN A 86 -5.53 3.73 19.01
CA GLN A 86 -6.83 3.42 19.59
C GLN A 86 -7.03 4.01 20.99
N LYS A 87 -6.02 3.91 21.87
CA LYS A 87 -6.06 4.48 23.23
C LYS A 87 -6.24 6.00 23.22
N LEU A 88 -5.69 6.67 22.21
CA LEU A 88 -5.81 8.12 22.02
C LEU A 88 -7.11 8.55 21.32
N ASP A 89 -8.01 7.61 20.99
CA ASP A 89 -9.27 7.85 20.26
C ASP A 89 -9.06 8.54 18.90
N LEU A 90 -7.94 8.26 18.24
CA LEU A 90 -7.63 8.75 16.90
C LEU A 90 -8.16 7.78 15.84
N ASN A 91 -8.66 8.34 14.74
CA ASN A 91 -8.95 7.56 13.53
C ASN A 91 -7.65 7.32 12.75
N LEU A 92 -7.58 6.19 12.04
CA LEU A 92 -6.41 5.81 11.25
C LEU A 92 -6.77 5.48 9.80
N LEU A 93 -6.11 6.17 8.87
CA LEU A 93 -5.93 5.77 7.48
C LEU A 93 -4.65 4.93 7.39
N ILE A 94 -4.80 3.60 7.24
CA ILE A 94 -3.65 2.71 7.10
C ILE A 94 -3.29 2.54 5.62
N ARG A 95 -2.00 2.51 5.30
CA ARG A 95 -1.47 2.41 3.93
C ARG A 95 -0.45 1.27 3.85
N PRO A 96 -0.89 -0.01 3.77
CA PRO A 96 0.00 -1.15 3.85
C PRO A 96 0.79 -1.47 2.56
N GLY A 97 0.77 -0.60 1.55
CA GLY A 97 1.49 -0.87 0.29
C GLY A 97 0.78 -1.90 -0.62
N PRO A 98 1.51 -2.71 -1.42
CA PRO A 98 2.93 -3.05 -1.27
C PRO A 98 3.92 -1.91 -1.50
N TYR A 99 3.69 -1.05 -2.49
CA TYR A 99 4.51 0.14 -2.67
C TYR A 99 4.02 1.25 -1.75
N ILE A 100 4.95 1.91 -1.07
CA ILE A 100 4.65 3.06 -0.20
C ILE A 100 5.36 4.34 -0.64
N PHE A 101 6.39 4.22 -1.49
CA PHE A 101 7.26 5.33 -1.86
C PHE A 101 7.90 5.94 -0.61
N ALA A 102 7.30 7.01 -0.08
CA ALA A 102 7.68 7.65 1.16
C ALA A 102 9.17 7.99 1.26
N GLU A 103 9.87 8.17 0.13
CA GLU A 103 11.32 8.38 0.09
C GLU A 103 12.07 7.25 0.85
N THR A 104 11.61 6.01 0.63
CA THR A 104 12.21 4.80 1.20
C THR A 104 13.01 4.02 0.18
N HIS A 105 13.95 3.22 0.69
CA HIS A 105 14.67 2.24 -0.12
C HIS A 105 13.71 1.36 -0.90
N ASN A 106 13.94 1.25 -2.21
CA ASN A 106 13.10 0.51 -3.16
C ASN A 106 11.59 0.80 -3.04
N TYR A 107 11.21 2.03 -2.64
CA TYR A 107 9.81 2.44 -2.46
C TYR A 107 9.03 1.55 -1.46
N GLY A 108 9.75 0.90 -0.55
CA GLY A 108 9.23 0.00 0.46
C GLY A 108 9.27 -1.48 0.07
N ILE A 109 9.81 -1.85 -1.09
CA ILE A 109 9.88 -3.25 -1.55
C ILE A 109 11.20 -3.91 -1.11
N PRO A 110 11.18 -5.16 -0.63
CA PRO A 110 12.40 -5.91 -0.35
C PRO A 110 13.32 -6.08 -1.57
N ASP A 111 14.63 -6.14 -1.33
CA ASP A 111 15.65 -6.20 -2.40
C ASP A 111 15.46 -7.39 -3.35
N TYR A 112 15.02 -8.54 -2.85
CA TYR A 112 14.81 -9.74 -3.66
C TYR A 112 13.56 -9.62 -4.57
N VAL A 113 12.67 -8.69 -4.29
CA VAL A 113 11.43 -8.45 -5.06
C VAL A 113 11.56 -7.26 -6.00
N ALA A 114 12.33 -6.24 -5.63
CA ALA A 114 12.49 -5.00 -6.37
C ALA A 114 12.88 -5.14 -7.87
N PRO A 115 13.59 -6.20 -8.32
CA PRO A 115 13.84 -6.44 -9.74
C PRO A 115 12.60 -6.76 -10.57
N PHE A 116 11.50 -7.19 -9.96
CA PHE A 116 10.30 -7.62 -10.66
C PHE A 116 9.28 -6.48 -10.79
N HIS A 117 8.68 -6.34 -11.97
CA HIS A 117 7.53 -5.46 -12.17
C HIS A 117 6.36 -5.94 -11.32
N ARG A 118 5.47 -5.02 -10.90
CA ARG A 118 4.34 -5.34 -10.02
C ARG A 118 3.36 -6.40 -10.54
N LEU A 119 3.34 -6.63 -11.85
CA LEU A 119 2.51 -7.64 -12.51
C LEU A 119 3.27 -8.96 -12.75
N HIS A 120 4.57 -9.01 -12.47
CA HIS A 120 5.37 -10.21 -12.63
C HIS A 120 4.93 -11.27 -11.61
N PRO A 121 4.86 -12.56 -11.97
CA PRO A 121 4.41 -13.63 -11.07
C PRO A 121 5.15 -13.69 -9.73
N GLU A 122 6.48 -13.52 -9.73
CA GLU A 122 7.28 -13.51 -8.49
C GLU A 122 6.97 -12.31 -7.60
N PHE A 123 6.70 -11.13 -8.17
CA PHE A 123 6.24 -9.98 -7.40
C PHE A 123 4.89 -10.28 -6.76
N LEU A 124 3.91 -10.75 -7.55
CA LEU A 124 2.56 -11.03 -7.07
C LEU A 124 2.56 -12.09 -5.96
N LYS A 125 3.39 -13.12 -6.09
CA LYS A 125 3.56 -14.17 -5.07
C LYS A 125 4.12 -13.61 -3.76
N ALA A 126 5.20 -12.83 -3.83
CA ALA A 126 5.82 -12.24 -2.65
C ALA A 126 4.92 -11.17 -2.00
N ALA A 127 4.32 -10.29 -2.81
CA ALA A 127 3.39 -9.26 -2.35
C ALA A 127 2.14 -9.86 -1.71
N SER A 128 1.61 -10.96 -2.27
CA SER A 128 0.47 -11.66 -1.67
C SER A 128 0.82 -12.23 -0.30
N ARG A 129 2.04 -12.76 -0.10
CA ARG A 129 2.50 -13.24 1.21
C ARG A 129 2.59 -12.09 2.21
N TYR A 130 3.21 -10.98 1.83
CA TYR A 130 3.30 -9.81 2.69
C TYR A 130 1.93 -9.23 3.04
N LEU A 131 1.09 -8.98 2.05
CA LEU A 131 -0.25 -8.43 2.24
C LEU A 131 -1.09 -9.33 3.14
N LYS A 132 -0.97 -10.65 3.02
CA LYS A 132 -1.65 -11.58 3.94
C LYS A 132 -1.19 -11.37 5.39
N ASN A 133 0.12 -11.36 5.64
CA ASN A 133 0.66 -11.22 6.99
C ASN A 133 0.28 -9.88 7.62
N VAL A 134 0.46 -8.77 6.91
CA VAL A 134 0.07 -7.44 7.44
C VAL A 134 -1.44 -7.33 7.62
N CYS A 135 -2.26 -7.87 6.70
CA CYS A 135 -3.72 -7.89 6.85
C CYS A 135 -4.16 -8.68 8.08
N ASP A 136 -3.52 -9.82 8.36
CA ASP A 136 -3.83 -10.63 9.55
C ASP A 136 -3.53 -9.85 10.85
N VAL A 137 -2.46 -9.04 10.86
CA VAL A 137 -2.10 -8.18 12.00
C VAL A 137 -3.06 -6.99 12.17
N ILE A 138 -3.44 -6.30 11.09
CA ILE A 138 -4.30 -5.10 11.20
C ILE A 138 -5.78 -5.43 11.34
N ARG A 139 -6.23 -6.64 11.00
CA ARG A 139 -7.65 -7.03 11.00
C ARG A 139 -8.35 -6.75 12.34
N PRO A 140 -7.79 -7.09 13.52
CA PRO A 140 -8.43 -6.77 14.81
C PRO A 140 -8.60 -5.26 15.04
N PHE A 141 -7.81 -4.43 14.36
CA PHE A 141 -7.79 -2.98 14.51
C PHE A 141 -8.70 -2.25 13.51
N LEU A 142 -9.44 -2.98 12.66
CA LEU A 142 -10.48 -2.38 11.81
C LEU A 142 -11.59 -1.77 12.66
N ALA A 143 -12.13 -0.62 12.26
CA ALA A 143 -13.23 0.03 12.97
C ALA A 143 -14.48 -0.85 13.06
N THR A 144 -14.73 -1.70 12.06
CA THR A 144 -15.80 -2.71 12.11
C THR A 144 -15.58 -3.78 13.19
N ASN A 145 -14.34 -3.96 13.64
CA ASN A 145 -13.94 -4.82 14.75
C ASN A 145 -13.67 -4.04 16.05
N GLY A 146 -14.00 -2.75 16.09
CA GLY A 146 -13.82 -1.88 17.26
C GLY A 146 -12.46 -1.21 17.37
N GLY A 147 -11.60 -1.28 16.36
CA GLY A 147 -10.29 -0.62 16.33
C GLY A 147 -10.29 0.76 15.64
N PRO A 148 -9.12 1.40 15.51
CA PRO A 148 -9.00 2.77 15.00
C PRO A 148 -8.98 2.88 13.46
N ILE A 149 -8.81 1.78 12.72
CA ILE A 149 -8.62 1.83 11.26
C ILE A 149 -9.96 2.03 10.56
N VAL A 150 -10.18 3.25 10.05
CA VAL A 150 -11.42 3.66 9.36
C VAL A 150 -11.28 3.62 7.83
N LEU A 151 -10.05 3.67 7.32
CA LEU A 151 -9.75 3.60 5.89
C LEU A 151 -8.47 2.79 5.66
N CYS A 152 -8.42 2.09 4.52
CA CYS A 152 -7.24 1.38 4.05
C CYS A 152 -6.95 1.80 2.60
N GLN A 153 -5.75 2.30 2.34
CA GLN A 153 -5.30 2.62 0.99
C GLN A 153 -4.59 1.40 0.38
N VAL A 154 -5.02 1.00 -0.82
CA VAL A 154 -4.32 -0.02 -1.60
C VAL A 154 -3.15 0.63 -2.33
N ASP A 155 -1.94 0.14 -2.06
CA ASP A 155 -0.69 0.57 -2.70
C ASP A 155 -0.41 2.08 -2.49
N ASN A 156 0.47 2.65 -3.32
CA ASN A 156 0.69 4.07 -3.40
C ASN A 156 1.02 4.44 -4.86
N MET A 157 0.29 5.38 -5.45
CA MET A 157 0.51 5.93 -6.80
C MET A 157 0.84 4.88 -7.87
N PHE A 158 -0.17 4.52 -8.68
CA PHE A 158 -0.07 3.49 -9.72
C PHE A 158 0.72 3.95 -10.96
N ASP A 159 2.00 4.25 -10.85
CA ASP A 159 2.92 4.34 -12.00
C ASP A 159 4.37 4.29 -11.54
N LEU A 160 4.97 3.10 -11.55
CA LEU A 160 6.39 2.96 -11.28
C LEU A 160 7.15 2.82 -12.57
N GLY A 161 7.97 3.83 -12.84
CA GLY A 161 9.15 3.78 -13.67
C GLY A 161 9.07 2.77 -14.80
N GLN A 162 8.23 3.06 -15.80
CA GLN A 162 8.13 2.25 -17.03
C GLN A 162 9.52 1.95 -17.62
N HIS A 163 10.47 2.86 -17.44
CA HIS A 163 11.88 2.72 -17.81
C HIS A 163 12.65 1.63 -17.02
N ARG A 164 12.28 1.33 -15.77
CA ARG A 164 12.94 0.32 -14.93
C ARG A 164 12.53 -1.11 -15.30
N TYR A 165 11.32 -1.26 -15.85
CA TYR A 165 10.71 -2.56 -16.14
C TYR A 165 10.33 -2.71 -17.61
N ASP A 166 10.95 -1.93 -18.48
CA ASP A 166 10.61 -1.77 -19.89
C ASP A 166 10.55 -3.10 -20.67
N ARG A 167 11.50 -4.00 -20.43
CA ARG A 167 11.53 -5.35 -21.02
C ARG A 167 10.43 -6.24 -20.46
N GLN A 168 10.17 -6.19 -19.16
CA GLN A 168 9.09 -6.97 -18.53
C GLN A 168 7.70 -6.48 -18.98
N LEU A 169 7.59 -5.19 -19.30
CA LEU A 169 6.38 -4.58 -19.84
C LEU A 169 6.20 -4.83 -21.35
N GLY A 170 7.22 -5.31 -22.05
CA GLY A 170 7.16 -5.53 -23.50
C GLY A 170 7.36 -4.24 -24.33
N PHE A 171 7.94 -3.19 -23.75
CA PHE A 171 8.28 -1.97 -24.50
C PHE A 171 9.56 -2.13 -25.33
N PHE A 172 10.47 -3.00 -24.90
CA PHE A 172 11.68 -3.36 -25.66
C PHE A 172 11.99 -4.85 -25.52
N GLY A 173 12.49 -5.47 -26.58
CA GLY A 173 13.08 -6.81 -26.53
C GLY A 173 12.13 -8.00 -26.75
N GLY A 174 10.93 -7.78 -27.30
CA GLY A 174 10.01 -8.85 -27.74
C GLY A 174 8.67 -8.84 -27.01
N ASP A 175 7.98 -9.99 -27.06
CA ASP A 175 6.64 -10.22 -26.51
C ASP A 175 6.61 -10.00 -24.98
N GLY A 176 5.58 -9.31 -24.49
CA GLY A 176 5.41 -8.98 -23.08
C GLY A 176 3.99 -8.49 -22.77
N ILE A 177 3.81 -7.88 -21.60
CA ILE A 177 2.47 -7.47 -21.10
C ILE A 177 1.77 -6.50 -22.07
N PHE A 178 2.53 -5.62 -22.73
CA PHE A 178 1.98 -4.70 -23.72
C PHE A 178 1.40 -5.44 -24.92
N GLN A 179 2.11 -6.43 -25.46
CA GLN A 179 1.65 -7.25 -26.58
C GLN A 179 0.44 -8.10 -26.18
N ASP A 180 0.42 -8.66 -24.98
CA ASP A 180 -0.76 -9.34 -24.44
C ASP A 180 -1.98 -8.42 -24.36
N PHE A 181 -1.76 -7.16 -23.95
CA PHE A 181 -2.80 -6.13 -23.98
C PHE A 181 -3.29 -5.85 -25.41
N LEU A 182 -2.38 -5.69 -26.39
CA LEU A 182 -2.75 -5.46 -27.78
C LEU A 182 -3.53 -6.65 -28.37
N LYS A 183 -3.06 -7.88 -28.16
CA LYS A 183 -3.75 -9.11 -28.56
C LYS A 183 -5.15 -9.16 -27.96
N LYS A 184 -5.31 -8.86 -26.67
CA LYS A 184 -6.62 -8.82 -26.01
C LYS A 184 -7.54 -7.72 -26.55
N ARG A 185 -6.98 -6.53 -26.83
CA ARG A 185 -7.73 -5.34 -27.23
C ARG A 185 -8.18 -5.36 -28.68
N TYR A 186 -7.35 -5.87 -29.58
CA TYR A 186 -7.59 -5.84 -31.03
C TYR A 186 -7.96 -7.20 -31.60
N ARG A 187 -7.57 -8.30 -30.93
CA ARG A 187 -7.79 -9.72 -31.29
C ARG A 187 -7.09 -10.17 -32.57
N GLU A 188 -7.18 -9.37 -33.62
CA GLU A 188 -6.59 -9.59 -34.93
C GLU A 188 -5.62 -8.46 -35.27
N ILE A 189 -4.47 -8.79 -35.88
CA ILE A 189 -3.47 -7.76 -36.24
C ILE A 189 -4.03 -6.74 -37.24
N SER A 190 -4.92 -7.18 -38.13
CA SER A 190 -5.61 -6.30 -39.07
C SER A 190 -6.45 -5.21 -38.37
N SER A 191 -7.00 -5.51 -37.19
CA SER A 191 -7.78 -4.56 -36.40
C SER A 191 -6.88 -3.50 -35.77
N LEU A 192 -5.68 -3.87 -35.32
CA LEU A 192 -4.69 -2.93 -34.82
C LEU A 192 -4.18 -2.04 -35.96
N ASN A 193 -3.80 -2.64 -37.10
CA ASN A 193 -3.34 -1.91 -38.29
C ASN A 193 -4.35 -0.88 -38.78
N ARG A 194 -5.65 -1.22 -38.82
CA ARG A 194 -6.71 -0.25 -39.16
C ARG A 194 -6.84 0.87 -38.12
N ALA A 195 -6.67 0.57 -36.84
CA ALA A 195 -6.80 1.56 -35.78
C ALA A 195 -5.62 2.54 -35.73
N TRP A 196 -4.41 2.07 -36.08
CA TRP A 196 -3.16 2.83 -35.94
C TRP A 196 -2.62 3.36 -37.28
N ASP A 197 -3.32 3.11 -38.38
CA ASP A 197 -2.83 3.38 -39.74
C ASP A 197 -1.44 2.77 -39.99
N ALA A 198 -1.32 1.48 -39.65
CA ALA A 198 -0.06 0.75 -39.64
C ALA A 198 -0.11 -0.52 -40.50
N LYS A 199 1.04 -1.17 -40.68
CA LYS A 199 1.22 -2.40 -41.46
C LYS A 199 2.10 -3.42 -40.73
N TYR A 200 1.82 -3.66 -39.46
CA TYR A 200 2.51 -4.69 -38.68
C TYR A 200 2.11 -6.10 -39.15
N GLU A 201 3.07 -7.01 -39.15
CA GLU A 201 2.87 -8.42 -39.54
C GLU A 201 2.24 -9.22 -38.39
N ASP A 202 2.65 -8.93 -37.16
CA ASP A 202 2.13 -9.51 -35.93
C ASP A 202 2.13 -8.48 -34.79
N PHE A 203 1.85 -8.92 -33.56
CA PHE A 203 1.76 -8.05 -32.39
C PHE A 203 3.11 -7.77 -31.70
N THR A 204 4.21 -8.34 -32.19
CA THR A 204 5.53 -8.29 -31.53
C THR A 204 6.47 -7.22 -32.09
#